data_AF-A0A9E6BS92-F1
#
_entry.id   AF-A0A9E6BS92-F1
#
_cell.length_a   1.000
_cell.length_b   1.000
_cell.length_c   1.000
_cell.angle_alpha   90.00
_cell.angle_beta   90.00
_cell.angle_gamma   90.00
#
_symmetry.space_group_name_H-M   'P 1'
#
loop_
_entity.id
_entity.type
_entity.pdbx_description
1 polymer ?
#
loop_
_entity_poly.entity_id
_entity_poly.type
_entity_poly.pdbx_seq_one_letter_code
_entity_poly.pdbx_strand_id
1 'polypeptide(L)' 'MANWLECIRSRQRPIADIQYGHQHAVATIMAATALETGRRQVYDRDSRRMQPG' A
#
# COMPACT_ATOMS: atom_id res chain seq x y z
N MET A 1 -1.80 -1.84 19.63
CA MET A 1 -1.48 -0.41 19.91
C MET A 1 -0.15 -0.21 20.65
N ALA A 2 0.29 -1.16 21.49
CA ALA A 2 1.54 -1.03 22.28
C ALA A 2 2.77 -0.65 21.44
N ASN A 3 3.03 -1.37 20.34
CA ASN A 3 4.17 -1.08 19.45
C ASN A 3 4.18 0.38 18.95
N TRP A 4 3.03 0.89 18.48
CA TRP A 4 2.94 2.27 17.98
C TRP A 4 3.30 3.29 19.07
N LEU A 5 2.76 3.13 20.29
CA LEU A 5 3.05 4.02 21.42
C LEU A 5 4.53 3.94 21.85
N GLU A 6 5.14 2.76 21.82
CA GLU A 6 6.56 2.58 22.13
C GLU A 6 7.46 3.21 21.07
N CYS A 7 7.14 3.06 19.79
CA CYS A 7 7.86 3.67 18.68
C CYS A 7 7.84 5.20 18.75
N ILE A 8 6.72 5.82 19.16
CA ILE A 8 6.67 7.28 19.38
C ILE A 8 7.67 7.71 20.45
N ARG A 9 7.72 7.00 21.59
CA ARG A 9 8.61 7.35 22.71
C ARG A 9 10.09 7.11 22.38
N SER A 10 10.38 5.98 21.75
CA SER A 10 11.74 5.54 21.41
C SER A 10 12.28 6.14 20.11
N ARG A 11 11.43 6.78 19.31
CA ARG A 11 11.71 7.25 17.93
C ARG A 11 12.16 6.13 16.98
N GLN A 12 11.79 4.90 17.27
CA GLN A 12 12.03 3.75 16.40
C GLN A 12 10.92 3.61 15.34
N ARG A 13 11.22 2.89 14.26
CA ARG A 13 10.20 2.60 13.23
C ARG A 13 9.18 1.58 13.75
N PRO A 14 7.88 1.78 13.46
CA PRO A 14 6.85 0.80 13.79
C PRO A 14 6.99 -0.46 12.93
N ILE A 15 6.43 -1.57 13.41
CA ILE A 15 6.42 -2.85 12.67
C ILE A 15 5.71 -2.74 11.31
N ALA A 16 4.73 -1.82 11.21
CA ALA A 16 4.01 -1.50 9.99
C ALA A 16 4.04 0.02 9.80
N ASP A 17 5.01 0.48 9.02
CA ASP A 17 5.16 1.89 8.67
C ASP A 17 4.29 2.29 7.47
N ILE A 18 4.44 3.54 7.02
CA ILE A 18 3.67 4.09 5.90
C ILE A 18 3.85 3.31 4.59
N GLN A 19 4.97 2.61 4.39
CA GLN A 19 5.21 1.84 3.17
C GLN A 19 4.28 0.63 3.10
N TYR A 20 4.04 -0.03 4.23
CA TYR A 20 3.06 -1.11 4.31
C TYR A 20 1.65 -0.58 4.07
N GLY A 21 1.29 0.58 4.65
CA GLY A 21 0.00 1.21 4.37
C GLY A 21 -0.22 1.51 2.88
N HIS A 22 0.79 2.07 2.22
CA HIS A 22 0.76 2.35 0.79
C HIS A 22 0.59 1.08 -0.05
N GLN A 23 1.33 0.01 0.24
CA GLN A 23 1.22 -1.27 -0.49
C GLN A 23 -0.20 -1.86 -0.42
N HIS A 24 -0.82 -1.87 0.77
CA HIS A 24 -2.20 -2.33 0.91
C HIS A 24 -3.19 -1.45 0.15
N ALA A 25 -3.02 -0.12 0.21
CA ALA A 25 -3.89 0.80 -0.52
C ALA A 25 -3.81 0.58 -2.03
N VAL A 26 -2.61 0.42 -2.59
CA VAL A 26 -2.42 0.12 -4.03
C VAL A 26 -3.16 -1.14 -4.43
N ALA A 27 -3.04 -2.23 -3.66
CA ALA A 27 -3.73 -3.48 -3.96
C ALA A 27 -5.26 -3.31 -3.99
N THR A 28 -5.83 -2.59 -3.02
CA THR A 28 -7.27 -2.30 -2.97
C THR A 28 -7.73 -1.47 -4.17
N ILE A 29 -6.97 -0.44 -4.55
CA ILE A 29 -7.30 0.40 -5.71
C ILE A 29 -7.22 -0.42 -7.01
N MET A 30 -6.18 -1.24 -7.18
CA MET A 30 -6.06 -2.12 -8.35
C MET A 30 -7.24 -3.08 -8.46
N ALA A 31 -7.70 -3.65 -7.35
CA ALA A 31 -8.87 -4.53 -7.34
C ALA A 31 -10.15 -3.80 -7.73
N ALA A 32 -10.37 -2.58 -7.23
CA ALA A 32 -11.51 -1.74 -7.61
C ALA A 32 -11.46 -1.37 -9.10
N THR A 33 -10.30 -0.93 -9.61
CA THR A 33 -10.13 -0.62 -11.04
C THR A 33 -10.33 -1.86 -11.92
N ALA A 34 -9.87 -3.04 -11.49
CA ALA A 34 -10.11 -4.28 -12.23
C ALA A 34 -11.60 -4.63 -12.30
N LEU A 35 -12.33 -4.43 -11.20
CA LEU A 35 -13.77 -4.65 -11.12
C LEU A 35 -14.52 -3.70 -12.07
N GLU A 36 -14.18 -2.41 -12.08
CA GLU A 36 -14.84 -1.41 -12.92
C GLU A 36 -14.54 -1.59 -14.41
N THR A 37 -13.30 -1.93 -14.76
CA THR A 37 -12.84 -2.01 -16.16
C THR A 37 -13.00 -3.39 -16.76
N GLY A 38 -13.19 -4.43 -15.94
CA GLY A 38 -13.14 -5.83 -16.36
C GLY A 38 -11.77 -6.31 -16.84
N ARG A 39 -10.70 -5.56 -16.55
CA ARG A 39 -9.33 -5.85 -17.00
C ARG A 39 -8.39 -6.06 -15.83
N ARG A 40 -7.44 -6.99 -15.99
CA ARG A 40 -6.32 -7.17 -15.07
C ARG A 40 -5.51 -5.88 -14.96
N GLN A 41 -5.13 -5.50 -13.74
CA GLN A 41 -4.26 -4.36 -13.48
C GLN A 41 -2.86 -4.82 -13.07
N VAL A 42 -1.84 -4.07 -13.47
CA VAL A 42 -0.44 -4.25 -13.08
C VAL A 42 0.09 -2.94 -12.52
N TYR A 43 0.86 -3.03 -11.44
CA TYR A 43 1.49 -1.87 -10.79
C TYR A 43 2.99 -1.86 -11.06
N ASP A 44 3.47 -0.74 -11.61
CA ASP A 44 4.89 -0.43 -11.72
C ASP A 44 5.32 0.30 -10.44
N ARG A 45 6.25 -0.31 -9.70
CA ARG A 45 6.75 0.21 -8.43
C ARG A 45 7.64 1.45 -8.59
N ASP A 46 8.41 1.52 -9.67
CA ASP A 46 9.40 2.57 -9.90
C ASP A 46 8.71 3.84 -10.38
N SER A 47 7.80 3.71 -11.35
CA SER A 47 7.00 4.84 -11.84
C SER A 47 5.78 5.14 -10.97
N ARG A 48 5.42 4.24 -10.04
CA ARG A 48 4.23 4.29 -9.16
C ARG A 48 2.92 4.45 -9.92
N ARG A 49 2.79 3.74 -11.05
CA ARG A 49 1.61 3.81 -11.93
C ARG A 49 0.94 2.45 -12.05
N MET A 50 -0.39 2.47 -12.16
CA MET A 50 -1.20 1.30 -12.49
C MET A 50 -1.53 1.33 -13.98
N GLN A 51 -1.49 0.18 -14.63
CA GLN A 51 -1.80 0.03 -16.05
C GLN A 51 -2.58 -1.26 -16.27
N PRO A 52 -3.49 -1.33 -17.27
CA PRO A 52 -4.04 -2.60 -17.72
C PRO A 52 -2.91 -3.52 -18.17
N GLY A 53 -2.93 -4.78 -17.72
CA GLY A 53 -1.89 -5.76 -18.03
C GLY A 53 -2.41 -7.02 -18.67
#